data_AF-A0A0K0Y319-F1
#
_entry.id   AF-A0A0K0Y319-F1
#
_cell.length_a   1.000
_cell.length_b   1.000
_cell.length_c   1.000
_cell.angle_alpha   90.00
_cell.angle_beta   90.00
_cell.angle_gamma   90.00
#
_symmetry.space_group_name_H-M   'P 1'
#
loop_
_entity.id
_entity.type
_entity.pdbx_description
1 polymer ?
#
loop_
_entity_poly.entity_id
_entity_poly.type
_entity_poly.pdbx_seq_one_letter_code
_entity_poly.pdbx_strand_id
1 'polypeptide(L)'
;MSDKIDVQNINTPGKTTRVDRAKYNAMKSAMLKVMTKTAPGDTAKDIKEAAKAHLPDDLFPAGATSGWWQKTVQLDLEAKGLIKRADTKPLRFYLT
;
A
#
# COMPACT_ATOMS: atom_id res chain seq x y z
N MET A 1 0.42 11.44 22.35
CA MET A 1 -0.12 12.01 21.09
C MET A 1 0.07 10.97 20.01
N SER A 2 -0.96 10.62 19.23
CA SER A 2 -0.78 9.64 18.16
C SER A 2 -0.08 10.31 16.98
N ASP A 3 1.07 9.78 16.57
CA ASP A 3 1.80 10.27 15.41
C ASP A 3 1.05 9.86 14.14
N LYS A 4 0.61 10.85 13.36
CA LYS A 4 -0.23 10.68 12.18
C LYS A 4 0.39 11.31 10.95
N ILE A 5 0.15 10.70 9.79
CA ILE A 5 0.55 11.19 8.47
C ILE A 5 -0.69 11.44 7.59
N ASP A 6 -0.62 12.47 6.76
CA ASP A 6 -1.63 12.74 5.73
C ASP A 6 -1.42 11.81 4.53
N VAL A 7 -2.49 11.13 4.12
CA VAL A 7 -2.53 10.27 2.94
C VAL A 7 -3.61 10.74 1.97
N GLN A 8 -3.34 10.56 0.69
CA GLN A 8 -4.22 10.88 -0.41
C GLN A 8 -4.93 9.62 -0.93
N ASN A 9 -5.91 9.81 -1.80
CA ASN A 9 -6.59 8.72 -2.48
C ASN A 9 -6.86 9.11 -3.92
N ILE A 10 -6.35 8.31 -4.87
CA ILE A 10 -6.50 8.57 -6.30
C ILE A 10 -7.98 8.62 -6.74
N ASN A 11 -8.88 7.94 -6.03
CA ASN A 11 -10.31 7.94 -6.34
C ASN A 11 -11.03 9.21 -5.84
N THR A 12 -10.42 10.00 -4.94
CA THR A 12 -10.96 11.27 -4.44
C THR A 12 -9.86 12.35 -4.39
N PRO A 13 -9.43 12.89 -5.54
CA PRO A 13 -8.36 13.89 -5.59
C PRO A 13 -8.67 15.13 -4.74
N GLY A 14 -7.63 15.72 -4.16
CA GLY A 14 -7.73 16.92 -3.32
C GLY A 14 -8.20 16.69 -1.88
N LYS A 15 -8.58 15.46 -1.51
CA LYS A 15 -8.88 15.09 -0.11
C LYS A 15 -7.72 14.32 0.52
N THR A 16 -7.42 14.65 1.77
CA THR A 16 -6.46 13.92 2.61
C THR A 16 -7.14 13.33 3.84
N THR A 17 -6.60 12.23 4.35
CA THR A 17 -6.99 11.64 5.63
C THR A 17 -5.76 11.39 6.49
N ARG A 18 -5.95 11.37 7.82
CA ARG A 18 -4.86 11.17 8.78
C ARG A 18 -4.85 9.74 9.28
N VAL A 19 -3.74 9.04 9.08
CA VAL A 19 -3.57 7.64 9.50
C VAL A 19 -2.32 7.49 10.36
N ASP A 20 -2.26 6.40 11.13
CA ASP A 20 -1.09 6.06 11.94
C ASP A 20 0.20 6.01 11.12
N ARG A 21 1.19 6.83 11.51
CA ARG A 21 2.44 6.96 10.75
C ARG A 21 3.24 5.66 10.74
N ALA A 22 3.36 4.99 11.88
CA ALA A 22 4.18 3.79 12.01
C ALA A 22 3.62 2.67 11.13
N LYS A 23 2.32 2.39 11.22
CA LYS A 23 1.67 1.37 10.38
C LYS A 23 1.70 1.72 8.90
N TYR A 24 1.49 2.98 8.53
CA TYR A 24 1.60 3.42 7.15
C TYR A 24 3.00 3.16 6.59
N ASN A 25 4.04 3.59 7.31
CA ASN A 25 5.43 3.45 6.86
C ASN A 25 5.86 1.98 6.77
N ALA A 26 5.48 1.15 7.74
CA ALA A 26 5.77 -0.27 7.71
C ALA A 26 5.12 -0.96 6.50
N MET A 27 3.83 -0.70 6.23
CA MET A 27 3.15 -1.25 5.06
C MET A 27 3.72 -0.71 3.74
N LYS A 28 4.03 0.59 3.65
CA LYS A 28 4.67 1.20 2.48
C LYS A 28 6.00 0.53 2.17
N SER A 29 6.87 0.40 3.16
CA SER A 29 8.17 -0.25 3.00
C SER A 29 8.03 -1.71 2.57
N ALA A 30 7.10 -2.46 3.16
CA ALA A 30 6.83 -3.84 2.79
C ALA A 30 6.33 -3.97 1.34
N MET A 31 5.39 -3.11 0.91
CA MET A 31 4.90 -3.09 -0.47
C MET A 31 6.01 -2.75 -1.48
N LEU A 32 6.79 -1.69 -1.23
CA LEU A 32 7.86 -1.27 -2.14
C LEU A 32 8.96 -2.34 -2.30
N LYS A 33 9.14 -3.20 -1.30
CA LYS A 33 10.11 -4.30 -1.33
C LYS A 33 9.67 -5.47 -2.21
N VAL A 34 8.37 -5.73 -2.31
CA VAL A 34 7.84 -6.90 -3.04
C VAL A 34 7.31 -6.56 -4.43
N MET A 35 6.96 -5.30 -4.69
CA MET A 35 6.44 -4.89 -5.98
C MET A 35 7.54 -4.75 -7.04
N THR A 36 7.22 -5.12 -8.28
CA THR A 36 8.08 -4.95 -9.44
C THR A 36 7.86 -3.61 -10.16
N LYS A 37 8.86 -3.14 -10.91
CA LYS A 37 8.74 -2.02 -11.86
C LYS A 37 8.23 -2.45 -13.24
N THR A 38 8.18 -3.75 -13.52
CA THR A 38 7.79 -4.28 -14.83
C THR A 38 6.28 -4.49 -14.91
N ALA A 39 5.64 -3.91 -15.92
CA ALA A 39 4.22 -4.16 -16.20
C ALA A 39 3.98 -5.63 -16.64
N PRO A 40 2.83 -6.24 -16.29
CA PRO A 40 1.70 -5.64 -15.60
C PRO A 40 1.83 -5.61 -14.07
N GLY A 41 2.87 -6.23 -13.52
CA GLY A 41 3.06 -6.42 -12.08
C GLY A 41 2.08 -7.42 -11.47
N ASP A 42 1.79 -7.23 -10.18
CA ASP A 42 1.11 -8.20 -9.33
C ASP A 42 -0.27 -7.73 -8.90
N THR A 43 -1.15 -8.66 -8.52
CA THR A 43 -2.47 -8.29 -8.01
C THR A 43 -2.36 -7.71 -6.60
N ALA A 44 -3.35 -6.93 -6.17
CA ALA A 44 -3.40 -6.44 -4.78
C ALA A 44 -3.38 -7.59 -3.74
N LYS A 45 -3.94 -8.76 -4.09
CA LYS A 45 -3.89 -9.95 -3.24
C LYS A 45 -2.46 -10.46 -3.10
N ASP A 46 -1.75 -10.63 -4.22
CA ASP A 46 -0.38 -11.16 -4.23
C ASP A 46 0.57 -10.23 -3.49
N ILE A 47 0.47 -8.91 -3.74
CA ILE A 47 1.27 -7.89 -3.04
C ILE A 47 1.02 -7.95 -1.54
N LYS A 48 -0.24 -8.04 -1.10
CA LYS A 48 -0.59 -8.12 0.32
C LYS A 48 -0.02 -9.37 0.97
N GLU A 49 -0.14 -10.54 0.35
CA GLU A 49 0.39 -11.78 0.92
C GLU A 49 1.93 -11.76 0.98
N ALA A 50 2.61 -11.27 -0.06
CA ALA A 50 4.06 -11.10 -0.06
C ALA A 50 4.53 -10.07 1.00
N ALA A 51 3.82 -8.95 1.13
CA ALA A 51 4.16 -7.90 2.09
C ALA A 51 4.10 -8.37 3.55
N LYS A 52 3.22 -9.31 3.91
CA LYS A 52 3.08 -9.82 5.29
C LYS A 52 4.40 -10.34 5.87
N ALA A 53 5.24 -10.98 5.06
CA ALA A 53 6.55 -11.48 5.49
C ALA A 53 7.55 -10.38 5.88
N HIS A 54 7.21 -9.12 5.65
CA HIS A 54 8.03 -7.95 5.95
C HIS A 54 7.38 -6.98 6.94
N LEU A 55 6.19 -7.31 7.46
CA LEU A 55 5.52 -6.49 8.46
C LEU A 55 6.03 -6.85 9.86
N PRO A 56 6.33 -5.86 10.70
CA PRO A 56 6.74 -6.12 12.07
C PRO A 56 5.50 -6.49 12.90
N ASP A 57 5.64 -7.52 13.74
CA ASP A 57 4.53 -8.14 14.47
C ASP A 57 3.93 -7.23 15.55
N ASP A 58 4.73 -6.31 16.11
CA ASP A 58 4.28 -5.29 17.06
C ASP A 58 3.25 -4.32 16.46
N LEU A 59 3.34 -4.03 15.15
CA LEU A 59 2.41 -3.17 14.43
C LEU A 59 1.29 -3.95 13.73
N PHE A 60 1.59 -5.17 13.28
CA PHE A 60 0.72 -6.05 12.53
C PHE A 60 0.75 -7.47 13.10
N PRO A 61 0.20 -7.70 14.31
CA PRO A 61 0.26 -9.01 14.95
C PRO A 61 -0.41 -10.05 14.08
N ALA A 62 0.34 -11.08 13.70
CA ALA A 62 -0.09 -12.11 12.73
C ALA A 62 -0.65 -11.54 11.41
N GLY A 63 -0.20 -10.35 10.99
CA GLY A 63 -0.68 -9.67 9.79
C GLY A 63 -2.10 -9.06 9.91
N ALA A 64 -2.63 -8.91 11.12
CA ALA A 64 -3.94 -8.30 11.36
C ALA A 64 -4.04 -6.91 10.71
N THR A 65 -5.19 -6.58 10.13
CA THR A 65 -5.46 -5.31 9.43
C THR A 65 -4.59 -5.02 8.19
N SER A 66 -3.70 -5.93 7.79
CA SER A 66 -2.82 -5.75 6.61
C SER A 66 -3.58 -5.40 5.33
N GLY A 67 -4.77 -5.96 5.10
CA GLY A 67 -5.58 -5.64 3.92
C GLY A 67 -6.04 -4.18 3.86
N TRP A 68 -6.47 -3.62 4.99
CA TRP A 68 -6.91 -2.21 5.06
C TRP A 68 -5.74 -1.25 4.87
N TRP A 69 -4.61 -1.56 5.50
CA TRP A 69 -3.38 -0.78 5.36
C TRP A 69 -2.80 -0.88 3.96
N GLN A 70 -2.78 -2.07 3.36
CA GLN A 70 -2.34 -2.27 1.98
C GLN A 70 -3.19 -1.42 1.03
N LYS A 71 -4.52 -1.41 1.18
CA LYS A 71 -5.39 -0.58 0.34
C LYS A 71 -5.14 0.91 0.52
N THR A 72 -4.97 1.35 1.76
CA THR A 72 -4.70 2.76 2.10
C THR A 72 -3.39 3.22 1.45
N VAL A 73 -2.31 2.47 1.64
CA VAL A 73 -1.00 2.76 1.05
C VAL A 73 -1.07 2.70 -0.47
N GLN A 74 -1.72 1.68 -1.04
CA GLN A 74 -1.87 1.54 -2.47
C GLN A 74 -2.51 2.80 -3.09
N LEU A 75 -3.66 3.23 -2.59
CA LEU A 75 -4.39 4.38 -3.14
C LEU A 75 -3.61 5.70 -3.02
N ASP A 76 -2.84 5.85 -1.94
CA ASP A 76 -1.99 7.01 -1.71
C ASP A 76 -0.76 7.01 -2.64
N LEU A 77 -0.10 5.86 -2.83
CA LEU A 77 1.02 5.73 -3.76
C LEU A 77 0.57 5.89 -5.21
N GLU A 78 -0.63 5.45 -5.56
CA GLU A 78 -1.25 5.73 -6.85
C GLU A 78 -1.51 7.25 -7.03
N ALA A 79 -2.07 7.93 -6.01
CA ALA A 79 -2.28 9.37 -6.04
C ALA A 79 -0.97 10.16 -6.21
N LYS A 80 0.11 9.66 -5.60
CA LYS A 80 1.46 10.21 -5.69
C LYS A 80 2.21 9.79 -6.95
N GLY A 81 1.62 8.96 -7.81
CA GLY A 81 2.23 8.49 -9.06
C GLY A 81 3.41 7.53 -8.87
N LEU A 82 3.54 6.88 -7.72
CA LEU A 82 4.59 5.89 -7.40
C LEU A 82 4.20 4.45 -7.78
N ILE A 83 2.90 4.21 -7.93
CA ILE A 83 2.32 2.94 -8.41
C ILE A 83 1.39 3.25 -9.58
N LYS A 84 1.40 2.39 -10.60
CA LYS A 84 0.43 2.41 -11.71
C LYS A 84 -0.43 1.16 -11.72
N ARG A 85 -1.67 1.32 -12.20
CA ARG A 85 -2.58 0.21 -12.55
C ARG A 85 -2.32 -0.25 -13.98
N ALA A 86 -2.23 -1.55 -14.18
CA ALA A 86 -2.39 -2.16 -15.48
C ALA A 86 -3.88 -2.46 -15.75
N ASP A 87 -4.34 -2.24 -16.98
CA ASP A 87 -5.71 -2.55 -17.40
C ASP A 87 -5.88 -4.06 -17.61
N THR A 88 -5.99 -4.79 -16.51
CA THR A 88 -6.13 -6.25 -16.46
C THR A 88 -7.31 -6.66 -15.58
N LYS A 89 -7.79 -7.89 -15.74
CA LYS A 89 -8.82 -8.50 -14.89
C LYS A 89 -8.28 -9.80 -14.27
N PRO A 90 -7.97 -9.85 -12.96
CA PRO A 90 -8.04 -8.77 -11.97
C PRO A 90 -7.00 -7.65 -12.20
N LEU A 91 -7.20 -6.49 -11.57
CA LEU A 91 -6.25 -5.37 -11.62
C LEU A 91 -4.87 -5.77 -11.08
N ARG A 92 -3.83 -5.30 -11.77
CA ARG A 92 -2.43 -5.48 -11.39
C ARG A 92 -1.73 -4.14 -11.21
N PHE A 93 -0.67 -4.14 -10.40
CA PHE A 93 0.02 -2.94 -9.96
C PHE A 93 1.52 -3.11 -10.07
N TYR A 94 2.20 -2.07 -10.55
CA TYR A 94 3.65 -2.01 -10.68
C TYR A 94 4.17 -0.63 -10.28
N LEU A 95 5.43 -0.57 -9.86
CA LEU A 95 6.13 0.65 -9.47
C LEU A 95 6.49 1.48 -10.71
N THR A 96 6.52 2.79 -10.53
CA THR A 96 6.99 3.75 -11.56
C THR A 96 8.47 4.05 -11.46
#